data_AF-A0A0G2J3X0-F1
#
_entry.id   AF-A0A0G2J3X0-F1
#
_cell.length_a   1.000
_cell.length_b   1.000
_cell.length_c   1.000
_cell.angle_alpha   90.00
_cell.angle_beta   90.00
_cell.angle_gamma   90.00
#
_symmetry.space_group_name_H-M   'P 1'
#
loop_
_entity.id
_entity.type
_entity.pdbx_description
1 polymer ?
#
loop_
_entity_poly.entity_id
_entity_poly.type
_entity_poly.pdbx_seq_one_letter_code
_entity_poly.pdbx_strand_id
1 'polypeptide(L)' 'MEQQQMLQTLNLASMEALLEEAVPASIRLPQSHMARSLPPSVNEQQALAELEVLMGRNRVSRSLMGLGYFSAVLPAV' A
#
# COMPACT_ATOMS: atom_id res chain seq x y z
N MET A 1 12.11 7.07 17.70
CA MET A 1 12.93 8.20 18.18
C MET A 1 12.99 9.33 17.16
N GLU A 2 13.26 9.04 15.89
CA GLU A 2 13.35 10.06 14.82
C GLU A 2 12.07 10.89 14.66
N GLN A 3 10.89 10.26 14.65
CA GLN A 3 9.61 11.00 14.59
C GLN A 3 9.43 11.99 15.75
N GLN A 4 9.83 11.63 16.96
CA GLN A 4 9.75 12.53 18.11
C GLN A 4 10.74 13.70 17.97
N GLN A 5 11.93 13.46 17.44
CA GLN A 5 12.91 14.53 17.18
C GLN A 5 12.42 15.50 16.09
N MET A 6 11.80 14.99 15.03
CA MET A 6 11.20 15.83 13.98
C MET A 6 10.04 16.67 14.54
N LEU A 7 9.16 16.07 15.35
CA LEU A 7 8.05 16.79 16.00
C LEU A 7 8.55 17.88 16.96
N GLN A 8 9.60 17.61 17.73
CA GLN A 8 10.24 18.60 18.60
C GLN A 8 10.83 19.78 17.81
N THR A 9 11.44 19.52 16.65
CA THR A 9 11.97 20.57 15.76
C THR A 9 10.85 21.47 15.24
N LEU A 10 9.67 20.89 14.99
CA LEU A 10 8.47 21.60 14.56
C LEU A 10 7.69 22.24 15.72
N ASN A 11 8.17 22.12 16.97
CA ASN A 11 7.46 22.54 18.19
C ASN A 11 6.05 21.91 18.35
N LEU A 12 5.85 20.70 17.85
CA LEU A 12 4.59 19.98 17.91
C LEU A 12 4.64 18.85 18.94
N ALA A 13 3.56 18.73 19.71
CA ALA A 13 3.46 17.75 20.80
C ALA A 13 3.12 16.33 20.31
N SER A 14 2.48 16.20 19.13
CA SER A 14 2.09 14.91 18.59
C SER A 14 1.90 14.94 17.06
N MET A 15 1.75 13.74 16.48
CA MET A 15 1.44 13.58 15.06
C MET A 15 0.03 14.10 14.73
N GLU A 16 -0.91 13.99 15.67
CA GLU A 16 -2.27 14.53 15.52
C GLU A 16 -2.26 16.05 15.42
N ALA A 17 -1.45 16.74 16.23
CA ALA A 17 -1.30 18.20 16.16
C ALA A 17 -0.75 18.64 14.79
N LEU A 18 0.22 17.90 14.24
CA LEU A 18 0.73 18.13 12.89
C LEU A 18 -0.37 17.96 11.83
N LEU A 19 -1.20 16.93 11.95
CA LEU A 19 -2.29 16.67 11.01
C LEU A 19 -3.36 17.77 11.04
N GLU A 20 -3.67 18.31 12.22
CA GLU A 20 -4.65 19.40 12.39
C GLU A 20 -4.17 20.72 11.78
N GLU A 21 -2.87 21.03 11.91
CA GLU A 21 -2.29 22.23 11.33
C GLU A 21 -2.12 22.13 9.79
N ALA A 22 -1.73 20.95 9.29
CA ALA A 22 -1.46 20.75 7.88
C ALA A 22 -2.72 20.52 7.03
N VAL A 23 -3.76 19.87 7.59
CA VAL A 23 -4.95 19.44 6.83
C VAL A 23 -6.22 20.02 7.43
N PRO A 24 -6.93 20.90 6.70
CA PRO A 24 -8.22 21.43 7.15
C PRO A 24 -9.23 20.31 7.44
N ALA A 25 -9.96 20.45 8.54
CA ALA A 25 -10.94 19.45 8.97
C ALA A 25 -12.02 19.15 7.92
N SER A 26 -12.35 20.11 7.06
CA SER A 26 -13.37 19.99 6.00
C SER A 26 -13.05 18.95 4.93
N ILE A 27 -11.78 18.63 4.70
CA ILE A 27 -11.34 17.66 3.69
C ILE A 27 -10.72 16.40 4.31
N ARG A 28 -10.66 16.32 5.65
CA ARG A 28 -10.07 15.18 6.35
C ARG A 28 -10.97 13.96 6.25
N LEU A 29 -10.41 12.82 5.84
CA LEU A 29 -11.17 11.57 5.77
C LEU A 29 -11.61 11.14 7.17
N PRO A 30 -12.90 10.84 7.42
CA PRO A 30 -13.35 10.36 8.72
C PRO A 30 -12.71 9.01 9.06
N GLN A 31 -12.31 8.83 10.31
CA GLN A 31 -11.70 7.59 10.77
C GLN A 31 -12.63 6.36 10.58
N SER A 32 -13.95 6.57 10.66
CA SER A 32 -14.98 5.57 10.36
C SER A 32 -14.98 5.10 8.89
N HIS A 33 -14.57 5.97 7.96
CA HIS A 33 -14.44 5.60 6.55
C HIS A 33 -13.19 4.75 6.31
N MET A 34 -12.09 5.02 7.01
CA MET A 34 -10.85 4.24 6.85
C MET A 34 -10.98 2.82 7.41
N ALA A 35 -11.60 2.66 8.58
CA ALA A 35 -11.76 1.35 9.21
C ALA A 35 -12.73 0.41 8.47
N ARG A 36 -13.63 0.95 7.63
CA ARG A 36 -14.67 0.15 6.96
C ARG A 36 -14.20 -0.50 5.66
N SER A 37 -13.07 -0.08 5.11
CA SER A 37 -12.68 -0.44 3.74
C SER A 37 -11.45 -1.35 3.62
N LEU A 38 -10.75 -1.65 4.72
CA LEU A 38 -9.53 -2.44 4.66
C LEU A 38 -9.63 -3.75 5.47
N PRO A 39 -9.07 -4.85 4.95
CA PRO A 39 -8.84 -6.05 5.74
C PRO A 39 -7.85 -5.77 6.87
N PRO A 40 -7.79 -6.64 7.90
CA PRO A 40 -6.80 -6.52 8.96
C PRO A 40 -5.38 -6.58 8.37
N SER A 41 -4.46 -5.83 8.99
CA SER A 41 -3.05 -5.88 8.63
C SER A 41 -2.49 -7.29 8.86
N VAL A 42 -1.80 -7.82 7.86
CA VAL A 42 -1.06 -9.08 7.94
C VAL A 42 0.44 -8.79 7.91
N ASN A 43 1.25 -9.73 8.38
CA ASN A 43 2.70 -9.60 8.24
C ASN A 43 3.16 -9.91 6.80
N GLU A 44 4.42 -9.60 6.49
CA GLU A 44 4.97 -9.78 5.14
C GLU A 44 4.85 -11.21 4.62
N GLN A 45 5.18 -12.20 5.46
CA GLN A 45 5.12 -13.61 5.08
C GLN A 45 3.69 -14.06 4.76
N GLN A 46 2.73 -13.61 5.56
CA GLN A 46 1.30 -13.89 5.36
C GLN A 46 0.78 -13.22 4.09
N ALA A 47 1.19 -11.97 3.82
CA ALA A 47 0.81 -11.26 2.60
C ALA A 47 1.29 -11.99 1.34
N LEU A 48 2.55 -12.45 1.33
CA LEU A 48 3.11 -13.20 0.22
C LEU A 48 2.39 -14.54 0.01
N ALA A 49 2.12 -15.28 1.09
CA ALA A 49 1.39 -16.54 1.02
C ALA A 49 -0.04 -16.35 0.47
N GLU A 50 -0.73 -15.29 0.87
CA GLU A 50 -2.07 -14.96 0.34
C GLU A 50 -2.01 -14.63 -1.16
N LEU A 51 -1.02 -13.84 -1.57
CA LEU A 51 -0.80 -13.50 -2.98
C LEU A 51 -0.47 -14.74 -3.83
N GLU A 52 0.34 -15.66 -3.33
CA GLU A 52 0.64 -16.92 -4.03
C GLU A 52 -0.62 -17.75 -4.29
N VAL A 53 -1.52 -17.85 -3.31
CA VAL A 53 -2.81 -18.55 -3.46
C VAL A 53 -3.68 -17.88 -4.52
N LEU A 54 -3.73 -16.55 -4.55
CA LEU A 54 -4.48 -15.80 -5.57
C LEU A 54 -3.86 -15.98 -6.95
N MET A 55 -2.54 -15.90 -7.07
CA MET A 55 -1.80 -16.09 -8.31
C MET A 55 -1.93 -17.51 -8.86
N GLY A 56 -2.04 -18.52 -8.00
CA GLY A 56 -2.27 -19.92 -8.39
C GLY A 56 -3.57 -20.15 -9.16
N ARG A 57 -4.50 -19.19 -9.13
CA ARG A 57 -5.73 -19.22 -9.94
C ARG A 57 -5.51 -18.80 -11.39
N ASN A 58 -4.39 -18.15 -11.71
CA ASN A 58 -4.10 -17.68 -13.06
C ASN A 58 -3.62 -18.83 -13.95
N ARG A 59 -4.15 -18.90 -15.18
CA ARG A 59 -3.70 -19.88 -16.17
C ARG A 59 -2.67 -19.27 -17.12
N VAL A 60 -1.40 -19.60 -16.90
CA VAL A 60 -0.33 -19.21 -17.82
C VAL A 60 -0.43 -20.09 -19.07
N SER A 61 -0.78 -19.48 -20.21
CA SER A 61 -0.83 -20.14 -21.50
C SER A 61 0.01 -19.39 -22.53
N ARG A 62 0.38 -20.06 -23.62
CA ARG A 62 1.06 -19.39 -24.73
C ARG A 62 0.06 -18.46 -25.42
N SER A 63 0.12 -17.18 -25.07
CA SER A 63 -0.73 -16.16 -25.71
C SER A 63 -0.22 -15.87 -27.11
N LEU A 64 -1.05 -16.19 -28.12
CA LEU A 64 -0.78 -15.95 -29.54
C LEU A 64 -1.79 -14.96 -30.14
N MET A 65 -2.46 -14.16 -29.31
CA MET A 65 -3.54 -13.26 -29.76
C MET A 65 -3.05 -12.09 -30.64
N GLY A 66 -1.77 -11.72 -30.57
CA GLY A 66 -1.15 -10.83 -31.57
C GLY A 66 -1.62 -9.37 -31.56
N LEU A 67 -2.00 -8.82 -30.41
CA LEU A 67 -2.51 -7.44 -30.26
C LEU A 67 -1.46 -6.43 -29.77
N GLY A 68 -0.23 -6.51 -30.29
CA GLY A 68 0.88 -5.63 -29.89
C GLY A 68 1.61 -6.06 -28.61
N TYR A 69 1.18 -7.16 -27.96
CA TYR A 69 1.90 -7.79 -26.86
C TYR A 69 2.47 -9.15 -27.30
N PHE A 70 3.78 -9.28 -27.22
CA PHE A 70 4.51 -10.49 -27.59
C PHE A 70 5.33 -10.97 -26.39
N SER A 71 5.32 -12.27 -26.13
CA SER A 71 6.13 -12.85 -25.06
C SER A 71 7.61 -12.80 -25.46
N ALA A 72 8.45 -12.25 -24.59
CA ALA A 72 9.90 -12.19 -24.77
C ALA A 72 10.61 -13.07 -23.75
N VAL A 73 11.72 -13.68 -24.16
CA VAL A 73 12.61 -14.37 -23.24
C VAL A 73 13.43 -13.31 -22.51
N LEU A 74 13.12 -13.09 -21.23
CA LEU A 74 13.87 -12.19 -20.38
C LEU A 74 15.13 -12.93 -19.89
N PRO A 75 16.35 -12.40 -20.15
CA PRO A 75 17.56 -12.97 -19.58
C PRO A 75 17.50 -12.86 -18.05
N ALA A 76 17.93 -13.93 -17.37
CA ALA A 76 17.80 -14.07 -15.92
C ALA A 76 18.92 -13.37 -15.12
N VAL A 77 19.90 -12.78 -15.83
CA VAL A 77 21.13 -12.20 -15.29
C VAL A 77 21.32 -10.80 -15.84
#